data_AF-A0A927F6F4-F1
#
_entry.id   AF-A0A927F6F4-F1
#
_cell.length_a   1.000
_cell.length_b   1.000
_cell.length_c   1.000
_cell.angle_alpha   90.00
_cell.angle_beta   90.00
_cell.angle_gamma   90.00
#
_symmetry.space_group_name_H-M   'P 1'
#
loop_
_entity.id
_entity.type
_entity.pdbx_description
1 polymer ?
#
loop_
_entity_poly.entity_id
_entity_poly.type
_entity_poly.pdbx_seq_one_letter_code
_entity_poly.pdbx_strand_id
1 'polypeptide(L)'
;MIRLSSLSLAAALLVSFASADTIVTKDGSTINGKVLGIDGGKISLKTDFAGKITIDQKLVESISTDEDVALSLEDGTVVQGPVSGQGGSLVVKGANGTVTSTVASIDETWMPGQKSPSQIAAERKWAYEAAFDLTGKSGNKDSTGMGTQFRATLAGEQDTLAFFARANFQEVDGDKSADEARGGVDYANNFGKNYNWYVRTEFGYDAIKDIDQFFTVAAGFGYGFFNTDTRKLNVRAGLGYLSENYGVKPDLSAASFDLGLTHREKLKWGTWTNRATYTPTLEDFGNFRLVYDTSLELPLKSEGWSVRTGLNFDYNSEVIGTEKELDTTYYIRMVLKWL
;
A
#
# COMPACT_ATOMS: atom_id res chain seq x y z
N MET A 1 -66.61 52.10 31.64
CA MET A 1 -66.50 50.64 31.92
C MET A 1 -66.51 49.95 30.56
N ILE A 2 -65.50 49.25 30.04
CA ILE A 2 -64.33 48.54 30.58
C ILE A 2 -63.24 48.53 29.48
N ARG A 3 -61.96 48.63 29.89
CA ARG A 3 -60.76 48.40 29.06
C ARG A 3 -60.52 46.90 28.86
N LEU A 4 -60.02 46.47 27.71
CA LEU A 4 -59.15 45.29 27.54
C LEU A 4 -58.29 45.53 26.27
N SER A 5 -57.02 45.94 26.36
CA SER A 5 -55.82 45.17 26.76
C SER A 5 -55.37 44.17 25.69
N SER A 6 -54.35 44.63 24.96
CA SER A 6 -53.33 43.94 24.17
C SER A 6 -52.83 42.59 24.70
N LEU A 7 -52.46 41.67 23.80
CA LEU A 7 -51.27 40.83 23.97
C LEU A 7 -50.76 40.32 22.60
N SER A 8 -49.70 40.97 22.09
CA SER A 8 -48.90 40.48 20.97
C SER A 8 -47.81 39.56 21.51
N LEU A 9 -47.84 38.28 21.15
CA LEU A 9 -46.83 37.30 21.54
C LEU A 9 -45.69 37.33 20.50
N ALA A 10 -44.59 38.01 20.83
CA ALA A 10 -43.36 37.97 20.05
C ALA A 10 -42.56 36.70 20.40
N ALA A 11 -42.53 35.73 19.48
CA ALA A 11 -41.65 34.58 19.57
C ALA A 11 -40.23 35.00 19.14
N ALA A 12 -39.33 35.15 20.12
CA ALA A 12 -37.90 35.33 19.85
C ALA A 12 -37.29 33.98 19.42
N LEU A 13 -37.00 33.85 18.12
CA LEU A 13 -36.11 32.81 17.60
C LEU A 13 -34.69 33.09 18.10
N LEU A 14 -34.27 32.36 19.13
CA LEU A 14 -32.85 32.23 19.49
C LEU A 14 -32.16 31.40 18.40
N VAL A 15 -31.65 32.07 17.39
CA VAL A 15 -30.66 31.48 16.47
C VAL A 15 -29.36 31.39 17.25
N SER A 16 -28.98 30.20 17.67
CA SER A 16 -27.61 29.93 18.13
C SER A 16 -26.68 30.19 16.95
N PHE A 17 -25.99 31.34 16.96
CA PHE A 17 -24.83 31.54 16.12
C PHE A 17 -23.76 30.57 16.61
N ALA A 18 -23.62 29.42 15.97
CA ALA A 18 -22.39 28.63 16.09
C ALA A 18 -21.27 29.52 15.56
N SER A 19 -20.37 29.97 16.43
CA SER A 19 -19.22 30.75 15.98
C SER A 19 -18.31 29.79 15.23
N ALA A 20 -17.79 30.23 14.09
CA ALA A 20 -16.79 29.45 13.38
C ALA A 20 -15.46 29.53 14.15
N ASP A 21 -14.71 28.42 14.17
CA ASP A 21 -13.34 28.42 14.64
C ASP A 21 -12.54 29.50 13.90
N THR A 22 -11.62 30.15 14.60
CA THR A 22 -10.90 31.31 14.12
C THR A 22 -9.40 31.02 14.09
N ILE A 23 -8.78 31.24 12.93
CA ILE A 23 -7.32 31.23 12.76
C ILE A 23 -6.87 32.67 12.48
N VAL A 24 -5.91 33.15 13.26
CA VAL A 24 -5.22 34.42 13.00
C VAL A 24 -3.80 34.12 12.53
N THR A 25 -3.42 34.62 11.37
CA THR A 25 -2.07 34.50 10.82
C THR A 25 -1.17 35.62 11.33
N LYS A 26 0.15 35.40 11.28
CA LYS A 26 1.17 36.37 11.72
C LYS A 26 1.18 37.68 10.94
N ASP A 27 0.53 37.73 9.78
CA ASP A 27 0.33 38.95 8.99
C ASP A 27 -0.95 39.72 9.37
N GLY A 28 -1.72 39.22 10.35
CA GLY A 28 -2.97 39.81 10.85
C GLY A 28 -4.23 39.35 10.10
N SER A 29 -4.12 38.48 9.10
CA SER A 29 -5.30 37.93 8.43
C SER A 29 -6.08 37.02 9.38
N THR A 30 -7.41 37.09 9.32
CA THR A 30 -8.29 36.23 10.12
C THR A 30 -9.12 35.36 9.20
N ILE A 31 -9.14 34.06 9.46
CA ILE A 31 -9.88 33.08 8.68
C ILE A 31 -10.83 32.34 9.61
N ASN A 32 -12.11 32.38 9.25
CA ASN A 32 -13.19 31.73 9.98
C ASN A 32 -13.62 30.46 9.24
N GLY A 33 -13.71 29.34 9.97
CA GLY A 33 -14.18 28.06 9.43
C GLY A 33 -14.22 26.98 10.51
N LYS A 34 -14.25 25.71 10.14
CA LYS A 34 -14.12 24.58 11.07
C LYS A 34 -12.74 23.96 10.96
N VAL A 35 -11.99 23.89 12.05
CA VAL A 35 -10.67 23.23 12.09
C VAL A 35 -10.89 21.73 11.95
N LEU A 36 -10.30 21.16 10.91
CA LEU A 36 -10.39 19.72 10.63
C LEU A 36 -9.24 18.95 11.26
N GLY A 37 -8.08 19.59 11.42
CA GLY A 37 -6.91 18.99 12.04
C GLY A 37 -5.61 19.74 11.70
N ILE A 38 -4.56 19.39 12.44
CA ILE A 38 -3.17 19.83 12.24
C ILE A 38 -2.36 18.55 12.06
N ASP A 39 -1.57 18.49 11.01
CA ASP A 39 -0.71 17.35 10.70
C ASP A 39 0.45 17.82 9.81
N GLY A 40 1.66 17.31 10.06
CA GLY A 40 2.85 17.58 9.25
C GLY A 40 3.16 19.08 9.08
N GLY A 41 2.92 19.90 10.12
CA GLY A 41 3.16 21.33 10.08
C GLY A 41 2.10 22.14 9.30
N LYS A 42 0.93 21.56 9.01
CA LYS A 42 -0.13 22.21 8.25
C LYS A 42 -1.46 22.15 8.98
N ILE A 43 -2.22 23.25 8.90
CA ILE A 43 -3.56 23.34 9.47
C ILE A 43 -4.58 23.22 8.35
N SER A 44 -5.50 22.25 8.47
CA SER A 44 -6.63 22.06 7.57
C SER A 44 -7.89 22.69 8.16
N LEU A 45 -8.51 23.60 7.42
CA LEU A 45 -9.75 24.28 7.81
C LEU A 45 -10.81 24.10 6.71
N LYS A 46 -12.06 23.83 7.07
CA LYS A 46 -13.20 23.90 6.15
C LYS A 46 -13.87 25.27 6.27
N THR A 47 -13.91 26.00 5.18
CA THR A 47 -14.60 27.29 5.07
C THR A 47 -15.83 27.16 4.19
N ASP A 48 -16.83 28.02 4.42
CA ASP A 48 -18.04 28.05 3.61
C ASP A 48 -17.81 28.65 2.21
N PHE A 49 -16.78 29.50 2.06
CA PHE A 49 -16.53 30.24 0.82
C PHE A 49 -15.52 29.58 -0.11
N ALA A 50 -14.54 28.83 0.41
CA ALA A 50 -13.47 28.20 -0.38
C ALA A 50 -13.33 26.70 -0.16
N GLY A 51 -14.26 26.07 0.59
CA GLY A 51 -14.17 24.66 0.95
C GLY A 51 -12.97 24.40 1.86
N LYS A 52 -12.25 23.29 1.64
CA LYS A 52 -11.07 22.93 2.44
C LYS A 52 -9.88 23.78 2.02
N ILE A 53 -9.34 24.55 2.96
CA ILE A 53 -8.10 25.29 2.81
C ILE A 53 -7.01 24.67 3.69
N THR A 54 -5.74 24.90 3.33
CA THR A 54 -4.59 24.44 4.09
C THR A 54 -3.61 25.58 4.27
N ILE A 55 -3.16 25.79 5.50
CA ILE A 55 -2.27 26.89 5.89
C ILE A 55 -1.03 26.29 6.54
N ASP A 56 0.15 26.86 6.28
CA ASP A 56 1.37 26.50 7.00
C ASP A 56 1.25 26.93 8.46
N GLN A 57 1.37 25.97 9.39
CA GLN A 57 1.27 26.20 10.83
C GLN A 57 2.26 27.27 11.32
N LYS A 58 3.42 27.40 10.65
CA LYS A 58 4.42 28.42 10.97
C LYS A 58 3.95 29.85 10.71
N LEU A 59 2.94 30.03 9.88
CA LEU A 59 2.35 31.33 9.56
C LEU A 59 1.17 31.68 10.47
N VAL A 60 0.78 30.78 11.38
CA VAL A 60 -0.34 30.97 12.30
C VAL A 60 0.15 31.55 13.62
N GLU A 61 -0.54 32.57 14.10
CA GLU A 61 -0.29 33.22 15.39
C GLU A 61 -1.20 32.65 16.48
N SER A 62 -2.49 32.48 16.20
CA SER A 62 -3.44 31.91 17.15
C SER A 62 -4.53 31.07 16.48
N ILE A 63 -5.09 30.15 17.25
CA ILE A 63 -6.21 29.28 16.87
C ILE A 63 -7.19 29.31 18.03
N SER A 64 -8.46 29.48 17.73
CA SER A 64 -9.55 29.35 18.71
C SER A 64 -10.62 28.44 18.16
N THR A 65 -11.04 27.45 18.96
CA THR A 65 -12.11 26.50 18.62
C THR A 65 -13.21 26.54 19.65
N ASP A 66 -14.45 26.43 19.18
CA ASP A 66 -15.63 26.36 20.05
C ASP A 66 -15.90 24.92 20.51
N GLU A 67 -15.73 23.96 19.60
CA GLU A 67 -15.83 22.54 19.90
C GLU A 67 -14.52 21.99 20.50
N ASP A 68 -14.65 20.89 21.25
CA ASP A 68 -13.50 20.12 21.73
C ASP A 68 -12.67 19.64 20.53
N VAL A 69 -11.37 19.84 20.62
CA VAL A 69 -10.39 19.19 19.75
C VAL A 69 -9.45 18.36 20.60
N ALA A 70 -8.99 17.24 20.06
CA ALA A 70 -7.89 16.50 20.63
C ALA A 70 -6.58 16.99 19.98
N LEU A 71 -5.54 17.17 20.79
CA LEU A 71 -4.23 17.60 20.34
C LEU A 71 -3.14 16.83 21.07
N SER A 72 -2.07 16.53 20.34
CA SER A 72 -0.79 16.15 20.93
C SER A 72 0.19 17.32 20.84
N LEU A 73 1.02 17.45 21.87
CA LEU A 73 2.16 18.35 21.86
C LEU A 73 3.42 17.59 21.43
N GLU A 74 4.46 18.32 21.03
CA GLU A 74 5.77 17.74 20.67
C GLU A 74 6.40 16.86 21.78
N ASP A 75 6.00 17.06 23.03
CA ASP A 75 6.45 16.25 24.18
C ASP A 75 5.65 14.93 24.38
N GLY A 76 4.66 14.66 23.52
CA GLY A 76 3.78 13.49 23.56
C GLY A 76 2.56 13.65 24.46
N THR A 77 2.38 14.78 25.14
CA THR A 77 1.19 15.04 25.96
C THR A 77 -0.04 15.16 25.07
N VAL A 78 -1.07 14.34 25.33
CA VAL A 78 -2.36 14.41 24.65
C VAL A 78 -3.39 15.09 25.55
N VAL A 79 -4.04 16.13 25.02
CA VAL A 79 -5.09 16.88 25.71
C VAL A 79 -6.31 16.96 24.80
N GLN A 80 -7.50 16.92 25.40
CA GLN A 80 -8.75 17.14 24.69
C GLN A 80 -9.52 18.27 25.37
N GLY A 81 -9.98 19.23 24.56
CA GLY A 81 -10.83 20.33 25.02
C GLY A 81 -10.88 21.46 24.00
N PRO A 82 -11.66 22.53 24.27
CA PRO A 82 -11.68 23.70 23.41
C PRO A 82 -10.34 24.43 23.52
N VAL A 83 -9.90 24.97 22.38
CA VAL A 83 -8.64 25.69 22.25
C VAL A 83 -8.95 27.19 22.21
N SER A 84 -8.20 27.98 22.99
CA SER A 84 -8.30 29.44 22.97
C SER A 84 -6.91 30.02 22.81
N GLY A 85 -6.64 30.60 21.64
CA GLY A 85 -5.36 31.23 21.34
C GLY A 85 -5.41 32.74 21.55
N GLN A 86 -4.51 33.28 22.37
CA GLN A 86 -4.37 34.73 22.58
C GLN A 86 -2.89 35.13 22.69
N GLY A 87 -2.46 36.10 21.88
CA GLY A 87 -1.11 36.69 21.96
C GLY A 87 0.04 35.69 21.80
N GLY A 88 -0.10 34.70 20.90
CA GLY A 88 0.87 33.64 20.66
C GLY A 88 0.87 32.50 21.68
N SER A 89 0.09 32.61 22.76
CA SER A 89 -0.17 31.52 23.70
C SER A 89 -1.46 30.79 23.33
N LEU A 90 -1.46 29.48 23.54
CA LEU A 90 -2.57 28.59 23.26
C LEU A 90 -2.99 27.91 24.55
N VAL A 91 -4.27 28.04 24.91
CA VAL A 91 -4.82 27.50 26.15
C VAL A 91 -5.84 26.40 25.80
N VAL A 92 -5.64 25.22 26.35
CA VAL A 92 -6.52 24.05 26.17
C VAL A 92 -7.20 23.77 27.50
N LYS A 93 -8.52 23.80 27.53
CA LYS A 93 -9.29 23.45 28.74
C LYS A 93 -9.54 21.95 28.77
N GLY A 94 -8.60 21.20 29.30
CA GLY A 94 -8.72 19.75 29.48
C GLY A 94 -9.60 19.37 30.67
N ALA A 95 -10.09 18.12 30.67
CA ALA A 95 -10.90 17.57 31.76
C ALA A 95 -10.19 17.58 33.13
N ASN A 96 -8.84 17.49 33.14
CA ASN A 96 -8.01 17.45 34.35
C ASN A 96 -7.34 18.80 34.66
N GLY A 97 -7.71 19.88 33.97
CA GLY A 97 -7.14 21.20 34.15
C GLY A 97 -6.74 21.88 32.84
N THR A 98 -6.22 23.09 32.95
CA THR A 98 -5.83 23.92 31.82
C THR A 98 -4.38 23.66 31.42
N VAL A 99 -4.14 23.34 30.15
CA VAL A 99 -2.79 23.26 29.57
C VAL A 99 -2.53 24.52 28.77
N THR A 100 -1.37 25.14 28.99
CA THR A 100 -0.94 26.34 28.25
C THR A 100 0.29 25.99 27.43
N SER A 101 0.24 26.28 26.13
CA SER A 101 1.32 26.01 25.18
C SER A 101 1.36 27.09 24.09
N THR A 102 1.90 26.77 22.91
CA THR A 102 1.89 27.63 21.72
C THR A 102 1.35 26.86 20.52
N VAL A 103 0.92 27.57 19.47
CA VAL A 103 0.54 26.93 18.21
C VAL A 103 1.69 26.13 17.61
N ALA A 104 2.94 26.58 17.80
CA ALA A 104 4.13 25.92 17.25
C ALA A 104 4.43 24.57 17.90
N SER A 105 4.06 24.37 19.16
CA SER A 105 4.30 23.13 19.92
C SER A 105 3.26 22.04 19.69
N ILE A 106 2.22 22.32 18.90
CA ILE A 106 1.21 21.33 18.55
C ILE A 106 1.79 20.45 17.45
N ASP A 107 1.89 19.15 17.70
CA ASP A 107 2.38 18.18 16.73
C ASP A 107 1.22 17.76 15.80
N GLU A 108 0.13 17.28 16.36
CA GLU A 108 -1.08 16.93 15.62
C GLU A 108 -2.38 17.31 16.34
N THR A 109 -3.46 17.54 15.58
CA THR A 109 -4.82 17.69 16.13
C THR A 109 -5.86 16.94 15.30
N TRP A 110 -6.90 16.46 15.98
CA TRP A 110 -8.01 15.72 15.39
C TRP A 110 -9.31 15.95 16.15
N MET A 111 -10.43 15.56 15.54
CA MET A 111 -11.73 15.60 16.22
C MET A 111 -11.82 14.52 17.30
N PRO A 112 -12.36 14.83 18.50
CA PRO A 112 -12.55 13.84 19.55
C PRO A 112 -13.30 12.59 19.09
N GLY A 113 -12.85 11.42 19.54
CA GLY A 113 -13.41 10.13 19.12
C GLY A 113 -12.94 9.64 17.75
N GLN A 114 -12.17 10.42 17.00
CA GLN A 114 -11.44 9.97 15.81
C GLN A 114 -10.03 9.49 16.21
N LYS A 115 -9.37 8.77 15.29
CA LYS A 115 -7.95 8.42 15.43
C LYS A 115 -7.08 9.63 15.09
N SER A 116 -5.95 9.78 15.78
CA SER A 116 -5.00 10.84 15.46
C SER A 116 -4.34 10.60 14.09
N PRO A 117 -3.81 11.64 13.44
CA PRO A 117 -3.08 11.50 12.17
C PRO A 117 -1.99 10.44 12.21
N SER A 118 -1.18 10.38 13.27
CA SER A 118 -0.14 9.39 13.50
C SER A 118 -0.70 7.97 13.62
N GLN A 119 -1.84 7.79 14.29
CA GLN A 119 -2.54 6.51 14.35
C GLN A 119 -3.06 6.07 12.97
N ILE A 120 -3.60 7.00 12.18
CA ILE A 120 -4.08 6.74 10.81
C ILE A 120 -2.90 6.43 9.87
N ALA A 121 -1.76 7.09 10.05
CA ALA A 121 -0.54 6.83 9.30
C ALA A 121 0.04 5.45 9.61
N ALA A 122 0.01 5.05 10.88
CA ALA A 122 0.46 3.74 11.35
C ALA A 122 -0.46 2.57 10.97
N GLU A 123 -1.68 2.84 10.49
CA GLU A 123 -2.60 1.79 10.07
C GLU A 123 -2.11 1.07 8.82
N ARG A 124 -2.18 -0.26 8.88
CA ARG A 124 -1.99 -1.09 7.70
C ARG A 124 -3.20 -0.99 6.78
N LYS A 125 -2.97 -0.77 5.50
CA LYS A 125 -4.01 -0.61 4.47
C LYS A 125 -3.99 -1.77 3.50
N TRP A 126 -5.16 -2.30 3.19
CA TRP A 126 -5.31 -3.28 2.13
C TRP A 126 -5.27 -2.61 0.76
N ALA A 127 -4.72 -3.34 -0.21
CA ALA A 127 -4.80 -3.05 -1.63
C ALA A 127 -4.95 -4.39 -2.36
N TYR A 128 -5.90 -4.45 -3.27
CA TYR A 128 -6.26 -5.65 -4.00
C TYR A 128 -6.02 -5.45 -5.49
N GLU A 129 -5.60 -6.52 -6.17
CA GLU A 129 -5.42 -6.59 -7.61
C GLU A 129 -6.08 -7.88 -8.12
N ALA A 130 -6.96 -7.76 -9.11
CA ALA A 130 -7.47 -8.87 -9.90
C ALA A 130 -7.10 -8.65 -11.37
N ALA A 131 -6.75 -9.72 -12.07
CA ALA A 131 -6.34 -9.61 -13.45
C ALA A 131 -6.74 -10.82 -14.31
N PHE A 132 -6.94 -10.53 -15.58
CA PHE A 132 -7.20 -11.51 -16.63
C PHE A 132 -6.16 -11.35 -17.73
N ASP A 133 -5.59 -12.48 -18.16
CA ASP A 133 -4.41 -12.55 -19.00
C ASP A 133 -4.76 -13.18 -20.35
N LEU A 134 -4.29 -12.58 -21.44
CA LEU A 134 -4.03 -13.27 -22.69
C LEU A 134 -2.52 -13.48 -22.77
N THR A 135 -2.10 -14.72 -22.86
CA THR A 135 -0.69 -15.11 -22.92
C THR A 135 -0.40 -15.77 -24.26
N GLY A 136 0.85 -15.68 -24.69
CA GLY A 136 1.39 -16.70 -25.56
C GLY A 136 2.76 -17.14 -25.08
N LYS A 137 3.08 -18.40 -25.36
CA LYS A 137 4.33 -19.04 -24.95
C LYS A 137 5.13 -19.44 -26.18
N SER A 138 6.44 -19.34 -26.06
CA SER A 138 7.42 -19.89 -27.01
C SER A 138 8.50 -20.64 -26.22
N GLY A 139 8.90 -21.81 -26.70
CA GLY A 139 9.82 -22.70 -25.97
C GLY A 139 9.42 -24.15 -26.17
N ASN A 140 8.74 -24.71 -25.16
CA ASN A 140 8.25 -26.08 -25.16
C ASN A 140 7.05 -26.31 -26.10
N LYS A 141 6.11 -25.35 -26.19
CA LYS A 141 5.00 -25.35 -27.17
C LYS A 141 4.61 -23.91 -27.56
N ASP A 142 4.52 -23.63 -28.86
CA ASP A 142 3.97 -22.37 -29.37
C ASP A 142 2.46 -22.38 -29.22
N SER A 143 1.91 -21.43 -28.45
CA SER A 143 0.54 -21.55 -27.97
C SER A 143 -0.02 -20.19 -27.50
N THR A 144 -1.34 -19.97 -27.62
CA THR A 144 -2.07 -18.83 -27.00
C THR A 144 -2.95 -19.31 -25.85
N GLY A 145 -2.93 -18.63 -24.70
CA GLY A 145 -3.57 -19.08 -23.46
C GLY A 145 -4.23 -17.98 -22.66
N MET A 146 -4.94 -18.41 -21.62
CA MET A 146 -5.65 -17.53 -20.70
C MET A 146 -5.17 -17.74 -19.28
N GLY A 147 -5.12 -16.65 -18.52
CA GLY A 147 -4.69 -16.69 -17.12
C GLY A 147 -5.54 -15.79 -16.25
N THR A 148 -5.56 -16.08 -14.96
CA THR A 148 -6.16 -15.22 -13.94
C THR A 148 -5.15 -15.00 -12.82
N GLN A 149 -5.15 -13.81 -12.24
CA GLN A 149 -4.34 -13.50 -11.08
C GLN A 149 -5.16 -12.74 -10.04
N PHE A 150 -4.92 -13.06 -8.77
CA PHE A 150 -5.36 -12.27 -7.63
C PHE A 150 -4.17 -11.95 -6.73
N ARG A 151 -4.15 -10.75 -6.16
CA ARG A 151 -3.19 -10.33 -5.13
C ARG A 151 -3.87 -9.45 -4.10
N ALA A 152 -3.64 -9.74 -2.82
CA ALA A 152 -4.04 -8.89 -1.70
C ALA A 152 -2.78 -8.45 -0.95
N THR A 153 -2.60 -7.15 -0.76
CA THR A 153 -1.42 -6.56 -0.10
C THR A 153 -1.88 -5.74 1.08
N LEU A 154 -1.44 -6.11 2.29
CA LEU A 154 -1.60 -5.32 3.49
C LEU A 154 -0.27 -4.60 3.76
N ALA A 155 -0.25 -3.27 3.60
CA ALA A 155 0.96 -2.46 3.75
C ALA A 155 0.81 -1.51 4.94
N GLY A 156 1.79 -1.53 5.84
CA GLY A 156 2.00 -0.53 6.89
C GLY A 156 3.19 0.37 6.57
N GLU A 157 3.60 1.20 7.55
CA GLU A 157 4.77 2.07 7.41
C GLU A 157 6.08 1.28 7.27
N GLN A 158 6.19 0.16 7.99
CA GLN A 158 7.42 -0.62 8.07
C GLN A 158 7.28 -1.99 7.40
N ASP A 159 6.09 -2.54 7.28
CA ASP A 159 5.89 -3.90 6.80
C ASP A 159 4.92 -4.02 5.63
N THR A 160 5.04 -5.12 4.91
CA THR A 160 4.13 -5.49 3.84
C THR A 160 3.88 -6.99 3.90
N LEU A 161 2.62 -7.38 3.92
CA LEU A 161 2.15 -8.75 3.80
C LEU A 161 1.38 -8.88 2.49
N ALA A 162 1.83 -9.75 1.59
CA ALA A 162 1.20 -9.99 0.31
C ALA A 162 0.76 -11.45 0.17
N PHE A 163 -0.49 -11.66 -0.19
CA PHE A 163 -1.02 -12.93 -0.68
C PHE A 163 -1.16 -12.84 -2.19
N PHE A 164 -0.83 -13.90 -2.91
CA PHE A 164 -1.08 -13.98 -4.34
C PHE A 164 -1.54 -15.37 -4.76
N ALA A 165 -2.33 -15.40 -5.83
CA ALA A 165 -2.72 -16.62 -6.53
C ALA A 165 -2.71 -16.34 -8.04
N ARG A 166 -2.26 -17.30 -8.82
CA ARG A 166 -2.29 -17.27 -10.29
C ARG A 166 -2.66 -18.66 -10.80
N ALA A 167 -3.50 -18.70 -11.82
CA ALA A 167 -3.76 -19.91 -12.58
C ALA A 167 -3.69 -19.61 -14.08
N ASN A 168 -3.03 -20.46 -14.84
CA ASN A 168 -2.97 -20.38 -16.30
C ASN A 168 -3.51 -21.69 -16.88
N PHE A 169 -4.44 -21.57 -17.82
CA PHE A 169 -5.03 -22.70 -18.53
C PHE A 169 -4.94 -22.46 -20.02
N GLN A 170 -4.53 -23.49 -20.75
CA GLN A 170 -4.26 -23.38 -22.18
C GLN A 170 -4.38 -24.72 -22.89
N GLU A 171 -5.05 -24.69 -24.04
CA GLU A 171 -5.28 -25.85 -24.90
C GLU A 171 -4.92 -25.46 -26.34
N VAL A 172 -4.17 -26.32 -27.03
CA VAL A 172 -3.81 -26.18 -28.45
C VAL A 172 -4.12 -27.51 -29.13
N ASP A 173 -4.91 -27.46 -30.20
CA ASP A 173 -5.28 -28.62 -31.03
C ASP A 173 -5.85 -29.82 -30.24
N GLY A 174 -6.53 -29.55 -29.11
CA GLY A 174 -7.10 -30.58 -28.23
C GLY A 174 -6.16 -31.09 -27.14
N ASP A 175 -4.89 -30.65 -27.15
CA ASP A 175 -3.88 -31.00 -26.15
C ASP A 175 -3.64 -29.85 -25.16
N LYS A 176 -3.54 -30.20 -23.87
CA LYS A 176 -3.14 -29.24 -22.84
C LYS A 176 -1.72 -28.73 -23.13
N SER A 177 -1.56 -27.41 -23.10
CA SER A 177 -0.29 -26.69 -23.29
C SER A 177 0.07 -25.76 -22.12
N ALA A 178 -0.87 -25.49 -21.22
CA ALA A 178 -0.64 -24.97 -19.87
C ALA A 178 -1.76 -25.46 -18.96
N ASP A 179 -1.39 -25.97 -17.80
CA ASP A 179 -2.29 -26.33 -16.71
C ASP A 179 -1.46 -26.20 -15.42
N GLU A 180 -1.43 -24.97 -14.91
CA GLU A 180 -0.65 -24.61 -13.74
C GLU A 180 -1.45 -23.67 -12.84
N ALA A 181 -1.32 -23.88 -11.53
CA ALA A 181 -1.77 -22.91 -10.54
C ALA A 181 -0.74 -22.81 -9.42
N ARG A 182 -0.58 -21.59 -8.92
CA ARG A 182 0.30 -21.29 -7.79
C ARG A 182 -0.27 -20.24 -6.88
N GLY A 183 0.01 -20.37 -5.61
CA GLY A 183 -0.31 -19.41 -4.57
C GLY A 183 0.89 -19.15 -3.68
N GLY A 184 0.87 -18.04 -2.96
CA GLY A 184 1.94 -17.75 -2.04
C GLY A 184 1.67 -16.58 -1.12
N VAL A 185 2.57 -16.47 -0.14
CA VAL A 185 2.61 -15.41 0.86
C VAL A 185 4.01 -14.82 0.84
N ASP A 186 4.13 -13.50 0.87
CA ASP A 186 5.40 -12.78 0.97
C ASP A 186 5.23 -11.72 2.06
N TYR A 187 5.98 -11.86 3.15
CA TYR A 187 6.04 -10.88 4.23
C TYR A 187 7.42 -10.26 4.24
N ALA A 188 7.48 -8.93 4.29
CA ALA A 188 8.72 -8.18 4.48
C ALA A 188 8.52 -7.10 5.53
N ASN A 189 9.55 -6.89 6.37
CA ASN A 189 9.58 -5.83 7.37
C ASN A 189 10.89 -5.06 7.26
N ASN A 190 10.75 -3.75 7.08
CA ASN A 190 11.85 -2.80 6.95
C ASN A 190 12.33 -2.39 8.34
N PHE A 191 13.64 -2.33 8.50
CA PHE A 191 14.30 -1.81 9.70
C PHE A 191 15.48 -0.93 9.31
N GLY A 192 15.74 0.09 10.12
CA GLY A 192 16.64 1.17 9.72
C GLY A 192 16.13 1.85 8.44
N LYS A 193 17.04 2.48 7.69
CA LYS A 193 16.66 3.27 6.50
C LYS A 193 16.47 2.43 5.23
N ASN A 194 17.22 1.34 5.09
CA ASN A 194 17.38 0.63 3.81
C ASN A 194 17.38 -0.89 3.96
N TYR A 195 17.25 -1.44 5.15
CA TYR A 195 17.31 -2.89 5.36
C TYR A 195 15.92 -3.47 5.56
N ASN A 196 15.75 -4.73 5.19
CA ASN A 196 14.56 -5.49 5.50
C ASN A 196 14.91 -6.94 5.77
N TRP A 197 14.02 -7.63 6.47
CA TRP A 197 13.99 -9.09 6.50
C TRP A 197 12.69 -9.56 5.85
N TYR A 198 12.71 -10.76 5.30
CA TYR A 198 11.55 -11.34 4.62
C TYR A 198 11.38 -12.81 4.94
N VAL A 199 10.13 -13.27 4.79
CA VAL A 199 9.75 -14.67 4.73
C VAL A 199 8.78 -14.81 3.57
N ARG A 200 9.02 -15.77 2.68
CA ARG A 200 8.13 -16.10 1.57
C ARG A 200 7.80 -17.58 1.55
N THR A 201 6.60 -17.87 1.09
CA THR A 201 6.15 -19.22 0.79
C THR A 201 5.44 -19.21 -0.56
N GLU A 202 5.70 -20.22 -1.38
CA GLU A 202 4.98 -20.47 -2.64
C GLU A 202 4.64 -21.95 -2.71
N PHE A 203 3.47 -22.27 -3.26
CA PHE A 203 3.03 -23.63 -3.50
C PHE A 203 2.17 -23.67 -4.75
N GLY A 204 2.07 -24.83 -5.38
CA GLY A 204 1.29 -24.98 -6.60
C GLY A 204 1.51 -26.32 -7.28
N TYR A 205 1.15 -26.38 -8.55
CA TYR A 205 1.41 -27.50 -9.45
C TYR A 205 1.69 -26.97 -10.86
N ASP A 206 2.33 -27.78 -11.69
CA ASP A 206 2.53 -27.53 -13.11
C ASP A 206 2.46 -28.87 -13.86
N ALA A 207 1.27 -29.18 -14.39
CA ALA A 207 1.03 -30.47 -15.02
C ALA A 207 1.77 -30.62 -16.36
N ILE A 208 2.22 -29.52 -16.97
CA ILE A 208 3.04 -29.58 -18.19
C ILE A 208 4.46 -30.01 -17.85
N LYS A 209 5.00 -29.56 -16.71
CA LYS A 209 6.34 -29.93 -16.22
C LYS A 209 6.36 -31.20 -15.36
N ASP A 210 5.27 -31.98 -15.36
CA ASP A 210 5.09 -33.18 -14.53
C ASP A 210 5.22 -32.92 -13.02
N ILE A 211 4.97 -31.67 -12.57
CA ILE A 211 5.01 -31.29 -11.16
C ILE A 211 3.59 -31.44 -10.60
N ASP A 212 3.35 -32.53 -9.89
CA ASP A 212 2.07 -32.78 -9.21
C ASP A 212 1.84 -31.73 -8.12
N GLN A 213 2.88 -31.44 -7.34
CA GLN A 213 2.88 -30.41 -6.31
C GLN A 213 4.29 -29.86 -6.11
N PHE A 214 4.40 -28.54 -5.91
CA PHE A 214 5.61 -27.92 -5.39
C PHE A 214 5.32 -27.07 -4.17
N PHE A 215 6.33 -26.93 -3.33
CA PHE A 215 6.37 -26.06 -2.18
C PHE A 215 7.74 -25.42 -2.06
N THR A 216 7.79 -24.12 -1.79
CA THR A 216 9.02 -23.40 -1.50
C THR A 216 8.79 -22.50 -0.30
N VAL A 217 9.72 -22.51 0.65
CA VAL A 217 9.77 -21.54 1.75
C VAL A 217 11.17 -20.96 1.84
N ALA A 218 11.27 -19.65 1.98
CA ALA A 218 12.56 -18.99 2.12
C ALA A 218 12.47 -17.81 3.08
N ALA A 219 13.57 -17.53 3.76
CA ALA A 219 13.72 -16.38 4.63
C ALA A 219 15.11 -15.78 4.48
N GLY A 220 15.22 -14.47 4.68
CA GLY A 220 16.49 -13.79 4.54
C GLY A 220 16.41 -12.30 4.78
N PHE A 221 17.41 -11.60 4.26
CA PHE A 221 17.56 -10.16 4.40
C PHE A 221 17.57 -9.49 3.03
N GLY A 222 17.23 -8.21 3.01
CA GLY A 222 17.26 -7.39 1.81
C GLY A 222 17.77 -5.99 2.06
N TYR A 223 18.12 -5.34 0.95
CA TYR A 223 18.62 -3.98 0.89
C TYR A 223 17.84 -3.20 -0.18
N GLY A 224 17.13 -2.17 0.27
CA GLY A 224 16.44 -1.19 -0.56
C GLY A 224 17.41 -0.09 -0.99
N PHE A 225 17.93 -0.19 -2.22
CA PHE A 225 18.78 0.84 -2.82
C PHE A 225 18.01 2.15 -3.07
N PHE A 226 16.74 2.03 -3.44
CA PHE A 226 15.83 3.16 -3.63
C PHE A 226 14.48 2.81 -3.03
N ASN A 227 13.89 3.72 -2.27
CA ASN A 227 12.53 3.59 -1.72
C ASN A 227 11.84 4.95 -1.73
N THR A 228 11.39 5.39 -2.91
CA THR A 228 10.62 6.62 -3.10
C THR A 228 9.28 6.32 -3.76
N ASP A 229 8.44 7.34 -3.91
CA ASP A 229 7.16 7.23 -4.62
C ASP A 229 7.31 6.94 -6.12
N THR A 230 8.46 7.31 -6.70
CA THR A 230 8.72 7.16 -8.14
C THR A 230 9.63 5.99 -8.46
N ARG A 231 10.52 5.60 -7.54
CA ARG A 231 11.49 4.53 -7.77
C ARG A 231 11.62 3.65 -6.54
N LYS A 232 11.51 2.33 -6.75
CA LYS A 232 11.87 1.33 -5.76
C LYS A 232 12.83 0.31 -6.37
N LEU A 233 13.88 -0.03 -5.63
CA LEU A 233 14.79 -1.12 -5.97
C LEU A 233 15.17 -1.83 -4.68
N ASN A 234 14.79 -3.09 -4.56
CA ASN A 234 15.14 -3.94 -3.43
C ASN A 234 15.78 -5.23 -3.94
N VAL A 235 16.93 -5.58 -3.38
CA VAL A 235 17.59 -6.86 -3.57
C VAL A 235 17.49 -7.64 -2.28
N ARG A 236 17.20 -8.93 -2.35
CA ARG A 236 17.11 -9.83 -1.21
C ARG A 236 17.98 -11.07 -1.42
N ALA A 237 18.52 -11.58 -0.32
CA ALA A 237 19.27 -12.82 -0.28
C ALA A 237 18.90 -13.59 0.99
N GLY A 238 18.67 -14.88 0.83
CA GLY A 238 18.23 -15.75 1.91
C GLY A 238 18.54 -17.21 1.66
N LEU A 239 18.08 -18.02 2.60
CA LEU A 239 18.09 -19.48 2.51
C LEU A 239 16.64 -19.95 2.43
N GLY A 240 16.45 -21.07 1.77
CA GLY A 240 15.15 -21.69 1.63
C GLY A 240 15.22 -23.20 1.56
N TYR A 241 14.04 -23.78 1.46
CA TYR A 241 13.80 -25.18 1.20
C TYR A 241 12.75 -25.28 0.10
N LEU A 242 13.02 -26.13 -0.88
CA LEU A 242 12.09 -26.45 -1.95
C LEU A 242 11.83 -27.95 -1.99
N SER A 243 10.60 -28.30 -2.30
CA SER A 243 10.13 -29.66 -2.51
C SER A 243 9.25 -29.67 -3.75
N GLU A 244 9.50 -30.61 -4.64
CA GLU A 244 8.75 -30.84 -5.86
C GLU A 244 8.49 -32.33 -5.98
N ASN A 245 7.21 -32.70 -6.01
CA ASN A 245 6.79 -34.06 -6.24
C ASN A 245 6.46 -34.23 -7.71
N TYR A 246 6.97 -35.31 -8.29
CA TYR A 246 6.87 -35.57 -9.72
C TYR A 246 6.07 -36.84 -9.98
N GLY A 247 5.34 -36.86 -11.09
CA GLY A 247 4.58 -38.03 -11.51
C GLY A 247 5.47 -39.18 -12.01
N VAL A 248 6.52 -38.84 -12.76
CA VAL A 248 7.37 -39.80 -13.48
C VAL A 248 8.81 -39.84 -12.97
N LYS A 249 9.42 -38.70 -12.67
CA LYS A 249 10.82 -38.63 -12.20
C LYS A 249 10.91 -38.66 -10.65
N PRO A 250 12.11 -38.87 -10.07
CA PRO A 250 12.26 -38.81 -8.62
C PRO A 250 11.90 -37.43 -8.05
N ASP A 251 11.28 -37.43 -6.87
CA ASP A 251 10.96 -36.21 -6.12
C ASP A 251 12.24 -35.41 -5.80
N LEU A 252 12.12 -34.09 -5.85
CA LEU A 252 13.16 -33.16 -5.44
C LEU A 252 12.85 -32.62 -4.05
N SER A 253 13.87 -32.58 -3.19
CA SER A 253 13.80 -31.97 -1.87
C SER A 253 15.18 -31.48 -1.49
N ALA A 254 15.35 -30.15 -1.43
CA ALA A 254 16.66 -29.54 -1.35
C ALA A 254 16.64 -28.25 -0.52
N ALA A 255 17.74 -27.99 0.19
CA ALA A 255 18.02 -26.65 0.66
C ALA A 255 18.40 -25.76 -0.53
N SER A 256 18.08 -24.46 -0.48
CA SER A 256 18.36 -23.53 -1.58
C SER A 256 18.82 -22.17 -1.09
N PHE A 257 19.54 -21.45 -1.95
CA PHE A 257 19.64 -20.00 -1.82
C PHE A 257 18.40 -19.35 -2.44
N ASP A 258 17.93 -18.25 -1.87
CA ASP A 258 16.87 -17.42 -2.45
C ASP A 258 17.44 -16.03 -2.74
N LEU A 259 17.71 -15.74 -4.01
CA LEU A 259 18.25 -14.45 -4.45
C LEU A 259 17.18 -13.73 -5.26
N GLY A 260 16.72 -12.58 -4.78
CA GLY A 260 15.62 -11.84 -5.38
C GLY A 260 15.95 -10.40 -5.71
N LEU A 261 15.37 -9.88 -6.79
CA LEU A 261 15.39 -8.47 -7.17
C LEU A 261 13.97 -8.01 -7.46
N THR A 262 13.59 -6.86 -6.91
CA THR A 262 12.36 -6.16 -7.25
C THR A 262 12.66 -4.72 -7.60
N HIS A 263 12.22 -4.30 -8.77
CA HIS A 263 12.37 -2.94 -9.26
C HIS A 263 11.02 -2.40 -9.71
N ARG A 264 10.75 -1.14 -9.39
CA ARG A 264 9.59 -0.39 -9.87
C ARG A 264 10.01 1.03 -10.21
N GLU A 265 9.65 1.46 -11.41
CA GLU A 265 9.84 2.83 -11.88
C GLU A 265 8.50 3.42 -12.33
N LYS A 266 8.09 4.54 -11.75
CA LYS A 266 6.93 5.31 -12.17
C LYS A 266 7.37 6.29 -13.27
N LEU A 267 6.90 6.03 -14.48
CA LEU A 267 7.08 6.88 -15.65
C LEU A 267 5.92 7.88 -15.74
N LYS A 268 6.02 8.86 -16.65
CA LYS A 268 4.93 9.84 -16.87
C LYS A 268 3.62 9.19 -17.34
N TRP A 269 3.73 8.07 -18.05
CA TRP A 269 2.62 7.44 -18.79
C TRP A 269 2.34 6.01 -18.33
N GLY A 270 3.08 5.49 -17.34
CA GLY A 270 2.95 4.10 -16.90
C GLY A 270 3.91 3.74 -15.78
N THR A 271 3.88 2.48 -15.37
CA THR A 271 4.79 1.93 -14.36
C THR A 271 5.56 0.76 -14.95
N TRP A 272 6.88 0.82 -14.92
CA TRP A 272 7.75 -0.28 -15.31
C TRP A 272 8.16 -1.09 -14.09
N THR A 273 7.95 -2.40 -14.14
CA THR A 273 8.28 -3.32 -13.04
C THR A 273 9.21 -4.41 -13.55
N ASN A 274 10.25 -4.71 -12.79
CA ASN A 274 11.08 -5.90 -13.01
C ASN A 274 11.11 -6.74 -11.73
N ARG A 275 11.03 -8.06 -11.87
CA ARG A 275 11.20 -9.01 -10.76
C ARG A 275 12.11 -10.13 -11.23
N ALA A 276 13.12 -10.47 -10.46
CA ALA A 276 13.96 -11.63 -10.70
C ALA A 276 14.05 -12.47 -9.43
N THR A 277 14.02 -13.80 -9.58
CA THR A 277 14.32 -14.74 -8.51
C THR A 277 15.27 -15.80 -9.07
N TYR A 278 16.39 -16.02 -8.41
CA TYR A 278 17.36 -17.06 -8.70
C TYR A 278 17.48 -17.98 -7.48
N THR A 279 17.26 -19.28 -7.70
CA THR A 279 17.14 -20.28 -6.64
C THR A 279 17.99 -21.51 -6.99
N PRO A 280 19.31 -21.48 -6.73
CA PRO A 280 20.15 -22.66 -6.83
C PRO A 280 20.00 -23.54 -5.59
N THR A 281 20.07 -24.86 -5.77
CA THR A 281 20.14 -25.81 -4.65
C THR A 281 21.52 -25.74 -3.99
N LEU A 282 21.58 -26.03 -2.68
CA LEU A 282 22.83 -26.04 -1.93
C LEU A 282 23.63 -27.32 -2.16
N GLU A 283 22.93 -28.41 -2.47
CA GLU A 283 23.48 -29.73 -2.71
C GLU A 283 24.13 -29.82 -4.10
N ASP A 284 23.54 -29.16 -5.11
CA ASP A 284 24.09 -29.02 -6.45
C ASP A 284 23.79 -27.65 -7.05
N PHE A 285 24.79 -26.77 -7.12
CA PHE A 285 24.65 -25.45 -7.73
C PHE A 285 24.36 -25.49 -9.24
N GLY A 286 24.57 -26.64 -9.90
CA GLY A 286 24.13 -26.86 -11.28
C GLY A 286 22.61 -27.01 -11.40
N ASN A 287 21.92 -27.37 -10.32
CA ASN A 287 20.47 -27.41 -10.22
C ASN A 287 19.93 -26.06 -9.70
N PHE A 288 19.27 -25.30 -10.57
CA PHE A 288 18.74 -23.99 -10.25
C PHE A 288 17.57 -23.58 -11.14
N ARG A 289 16.77 -22.66 -10.61
CA ARG A 289 15.74 -21.94 -11.36
C ARG A 289 16.01 -20.44 -11.38
N LEU A 290 15.81 -19.81 -12.53
CA LEU A 290 15.82 -18.36 -12.71
C LEU A 290 14.49 -17.92 -13.31
N VAL A 291 13.72 -17.13 -12.56
CA VAL A 291 12.50 -16.49 -13.06
C VAL A 291 12.74 -15.00 -13.18
N TYR A 292 12.55 -14.44 -14.37
CA TYR A 292 12.63 -13.00 -14.63
C TYR A 292 11.35 -12.50 -15.30
N ASP A 293 10.65 -11.56 -14.67
CA ASP A 293 9.48 -10.86 -15.20
C ASP A 293 9.80 -9.39 -15.41
N THR A 294 9.48 -8.87 -16.60
CA THR A 294 9.51 -7.44 -16.92
C THR A 294 8.17 -7.02 -17.50
N SER A 295 7.59 -5.95 -16.96
CA SER A 295 6.26 -5.51 -17.35
C SER A 295 6.06 -4.01 -17.29
N LEU A 296 5.21 -3.54 -18.19
CA LEU A 296 4.81 -2.17 -18.33
C LEU A 296 3.30 -2.06 -18.12
N GLU A 297 2.92 -1.32 -17.08
CA GLU A 297 1.53 -1.07 -16.73
C GLU A 297 1.10 0.33 -17.15
N LEU A 298 0.04 0.42 -17.94
CA LEU A 298 -0.54 1.63 -18.47
C LEU A 298 -1.90 1.89 -17.80
N PRO A 299 -2.05 2.96 -16.99
CA PRO A 299 -3.33 3.28 -16.39
C PRO A 299 -4.35 3.67 -17.47
N LEU A 300 -5.59 3.20 -17.32
CA LEU A 300 -6.70 3.60 -18.18
C LEU A 300 -7.43 4.80 -17.57
N LYS A 301 -8.31 5.44 -18.36
CA LYS A 301 -9.16 6.54 -17.87
C LYS A 301 -10.17 6.08 -16.82
N SER A 302 -10.57 4.80 -16.86
CA SER A 302 -11.46 4.23 -15.85
C SER A 302 -10.67 3.97 -14.57
N GLU A 303 -11.19 4.45 -13.43
CA GLU A 303 -10.53 4.33 -12.14
C GLU A 303 -10.25 2.86 -11.78
N GLY A 304 -9.06 2.59 -11.23
CA GLY A 304 -8.62 1.24 -10.85
C GLY A 304 -8.19 0.35 -12.02
N TRP A 305 -8.53 0.68 -13.27
CA TRP A 305 -8.21 -0.15 -14.42
C TRP A 305 -6.87 0.21 -15.08
N SER A 306 -6.12 -0.79 -15.49
CA SER A 306 -4.89 -0.65 -16.27
C SER A 306 -4.70 -1.81 -17.26
N VAL A 307 -3.89 -1.59 -18.28
CA VAL A 307 -3.38 -2.66 -19.16
C VAL A 307 -1.93 -2.88 -18.83
N ARG A 308 -1.56 -4.14 -18.54
CA ARG A 308 -0.17 -4.55 -18.28
C ARG A 308 0.30 -5.44 -19.41
N THR A 309 1.39 -5.07 -20.06
CA THR A 309 2.07 -5.92 -21.05
C THR A 309 3.42 -6.34 -20.50
N GLY A 310 3.88 -7.54 -20.78
CA GLY A 310 5.16 -8.00 -20.24
C GLY A 310 5.69 -9.28 -20.84
N LEU A 311 6.90 -9.60 -20.41
CA LEU A 311 7.63 -10.82 -20.72
C LEU A 311 8.01 -11.51 -19.42
N ASN A 312 7.85 -12.82 -19.38
CA ASN A 312 8.32 -13.68 -18.32
C ASN A 312 9.24 -14.75 -18.91
N PHE A 313 10.43 -14.88 -18.32
CA PHE A 313 11.42 -15.88 -18.64
C PHE A 313 11.51 -16.82 -17.45
N ASP A 314 11.25 -18.10 -17.67
CA ASP A 314 11.37 -19.16 -16.67
C ASP A 314 12.43 -20.14 -17.16
N TYR A 315 13.63 -20.02 -16.60
CA TYR A 315 14.74 -20.92 -16.89
C TYR A 315 14.87 -21.95 -15.77
N ASN A 316 14.82 -23.22 -16.13
CA ASN A 316 15.06 -24.34 -15.25
C ASN A 316 16.26 -25.14 -15.79
N SER A 317 17.32 -25.31 -15.00
CA SER A 317 18.49 -26.07 -15.44
C SER A 317 18.25 -27.58 -15.46
N GLU A 318 17.17 -28.05 -14.83
CA GLU A 318 16.79 -29.47 -14.81
C GLU A 318 15.40 -29.69 -15.44
N VAL A 319 15.39 -30.23 -16.66
CA VAL A 319 14.18 -30.46 -17.46
C VAL A 319 14.00 -31.94 -17.81
N ILE A 320 12.77 -32.34 -18.12
CA ILE A 320 12.42 -33.73 -18.41
C ILE A 320 12.52 -34.00 -19.91
N GLY A 321 13.24 -35.08 -20.28
CA GLY A 321 13.25 -35.61 -21.64
C GLY A 321 13.76 -34.61 -22.69
N THR A 322 12.89 -34.18 -23.61
CA THR A 322 13.22 -33.25 -24.70
C THR A 322 12.75 -31.82 -24.45
N GLU A 323 12.34 -31.49 -23.23
CA GLU A 323 11.97 -30.13 -22.85
C GLU A 323 13.16 -29.17 -22.92
N LYS A 324 12.85 -27.90 -23.17
CA LYS A 324 13.80 -26.81 -23.17
C LYS A 324 13.91 -26.21 -21.77
N GLU A 325 15.13 -25.88 -21.39
CA GLU A 325 15.46 -25.21 -20.13
C GLU A 325 14.78 -23.83 -20.01
N LEU A 326 14.58 -23.11 -21.12
CA LEU A 326 13.97 -21.78 -21.13
C LEU A 326 12.56 -21.77 -21.71
N ASP A 327 11.60 -21.36 -20.88
CA ASP A 327 10.27 -20.96 -21.31
C ASP A 327 10.16 -19.43 -21.36
N THR A 328 9.68 -18.89 -22.49
CA THR A 328 9.36 -17.46 -22.62
C THR A 328 7.85 -17.28 -22.78
N THR A 329 7.25 -16.52 -21.88
CA THR A 329 5.84 -16.11 -21.93
C THR A 329 5.75 -14.63 -22.22
N TYR A 330 5.03 -14.25 -23.28
CA TYR A 330 4.57 -12.89 -23.50
C TYR A 330 3.12 -12.77 -23.07
N TYR A 331 2.74 -11.63 -22.47
CA TYR A 331 1.38 -11.46 -21.97
C TYR A 331 0.87 -10.04 -22.13
N ILE A 332 -0.44 -9.94 -22.33
CA ILE A 332 -1.23 -8.72 -22.18
C ILE A 332 -2.31 -9.02 -21.15
N ARG A 333 -2.46 -8.12 -20.18
CA ARG A 333 -3.29 -8.33 -19.01
C ARG A 333 -4.16 -7.11 -18.75
N MET A 334 -5.44 -7.36 -18.53
CA MET A 334 -6.35 -6.36 -17.98
C MET A 334 -6.31 -6.46 -16.46
N VAL A 335 -6.05 -5.34 -15.78
CA VAL A 335 -5.84 -5.30 -14.32
C VAL A 335 -6.84 -4.35 -13.69
N LEU A 336 -7.50 -4.79 -12.63
CA LEU A 336 -8.33 -3.98 -11.74
C LEU A 336 -7.68 -3.89 -10.36
N LYS A 337 -7.54 -2.67 -9.84
CA LYS A 337 -6.99 -2.37 -8.51
C LYS A 337 -7.99 -1.60 -7.66
N TRP A 338 -8.09 -1.95 -6.38
CA TRP A 338 -8.92 -1.25 -5.39
C TRP A 338 -8.31 -1.35 -3.98
N LEU A 339 -8.81 -0.54 -3.06
CA LEU A 339 -8.43 -0.53 -1.63
C LEU A 339 -9.42 -1.31 -0.78
#